data_AF-A0A6N9PBI2-F1
#
_entry.id   AF-A0A6N9PBI2-F1
#
_cell.length_a   1.000
_cell.length_b   1.000
_cell.length_c   1.000
_cell.angle_alpha   90.00
_cell.angle_beta   90.00
_cell.angle_gamma   90.00
#
_symmetry.space_group_name_H-M   'P 1'
#
loop_
_entity.id
_entity.type
_entity.pdbx_description
1 polymer ?
#
loop_
_entity_poly.entity_id
_entity_poly.type
_entity_poly.pdbx_seq_one_letter_code
_entity_poly.pdbx_strand_id
1 'polypeptide(L)'
;MAKAVKLSGTPRTRTPLTPEARENQMISLAMDLAEQQLRDGTASSQLITEFVKRGSTKARVEKELLEKQRDLAAAKAESIKAADRLEELLPKVMKAMGRYRGDDEEEGDPDDDY
;
A
#
# COMPACT_ATOMS: atom_id res chain seq x y z
N MET A 1 39.39 7.85 -45.59
CA MET A 1 38.28 6.96 -45.23
C MET A 1 38.10 6.98 -43.73
N ALA A 2 37.01 7.54 -43.22
CA ALA A 2 36.73 7.64 -41.79
C ALA A 2 36.08 6.33 -41.29
N LYS A 3 36.70 5.71 -40.27
CA LYS A 3 36.23 4.45 -39.69
C LYS A 3 35.13 4.76 -38.67
N ALA A 4 33.92 4.27 -38.93
CA ALA A 4 32.78 4.44 -38.03
C ALA A 4 33.01 3.71 -36.70
N VAL A 5 32.92 4.45 -35.59
CA VAL A 5 32.94 3.90 -34.23
C VAL A 5 31.58 3.28 -33.95
N LYS A 6 31.52 1.95 -33.91
CA LYS A 6 30.35 1.22 -33.41
C LYS A 6 30.26 1.42 -31.90
N LEU A 7 29.32 2.24 -31.45
CA LEU A 7 28.88 2.28 -30.06
C LEU A 7 28.07 1.02 -29.77
N SER A 8 28.73 -0.11 -29.51
CA SER A 8 28.10 -1.31 -28.96
C SER A 8 27.93 -1.14 -27.45
N GLY A 9 27.06 -0.22 -27.05
CA GLY A 9 26.60 -0.12 -25.67
C GLY A 9 25.36 -0.98 -25.52
N THR A 10 25.50 -2.20 -24.99
CA THR A 10 24.35 -2.87 -24.36
C THR A 10 23.78 -1.88 -23.32
N PRO A 11 22.48 -1.56 -23.35
CA PRO A 11 21.92 -0.70 -22.32
C PRO A 11 22.19 -1.36 -20.97
N ARG A 12 23.03 -0.73 -20.15
CA ARG A 12 23.26 -1.18 -18.76
C ARG A 12 21.95 -0.96 -18.02
N THR A 13 21.09 -1.98 -18.02
CA THR A 13 20.01 -2.08 -17.05
C THR A 13 20.66 -2.07 -15.69
N ARG A 14 20.42 -0.99 -14.95
CA ARG A 14 21.02 -0.73 -13.64
C ARG A 14 20.68 -1.89 -12.72
N THR A 15 21.69 -2.50 -12.10
CA THR A 15 21.48 -3.65 -11.22
C THR A 15 20.61 -3.25 -10.03
N PRO A 16 19.53 -3.99 -9.74
CA PRO A 16 18.63 -3.65 -8.64
C PRO A 16 19.35 -3.77 -7.29
N LEU A 17 19.18 -2.72 -6.46
CA LEU A 17 19.85 -2.59 -5.16
C LEU A 17 19.07 -3.27 -4.02
N THR A 18 17.80 -3.60 -4.22
CA THR A 18 16.94 -4.26 -3.22
C THR A 18 16.45 -5.61 -3.74
N PRO A 19 16.10 -6.56 -2.85
CA PRO A 19 15.49 -7.83 -3.24
C PRO A 19 14.19 -7.63 -4.03
N GLU A 20 13.33 -6.71 -3.61
CA GLU A 20 12.06 -6.40 -4.31
C GLU A 20 12.30 -5.83 -5.72
N ALA A 21 13.29 -4.95 -5.88
CA ALA A 21 13.63 -4.42 -7.20
C ALA A 21 14.17 -5.51 -8.12
N ARG A 22 14.86 -6.52 -7.57
CA ARG A 22 15.32 -7.68 -8.32
C ARG A 22 14.17 -8.58 -8.76
N GLU A 23 13.21 -8.82 -7.88
CA GLU A 23 12.02 -9.58 -8.22
C GLU A 23 11.23 -8.90 -9.35
N ASN A 24 11.00 -7.58 -9.24
CA ASN A 24 10.32 -6.81 -10.28
C ASN A 24 11.07 -6.85 -11.63
N GLN A 25 12.40 -6.80 -11.61
CA GLN A 25 13.20 -6.96 -12.83
C GLN A 25 12.99 -8.34 -13.47
N MET A 26 13.01 -9.41 -12.68
CA MET A 26 12.80 -10.77 -13.18
C MET A 26 11.39 -10.96 -13.73
N ILE A 27 10.38 -10.38 -13.07
CA ILE A 27 9.00 -10.37 -13.56
C ILE A 27 8.90 -9.65 -14.90
N SER A 28 9.54 -8.48 -15.05
CA SER A 28 9.54 -7.74 -16.32
C SER A 28 10.14 -8.58 -17.45
N LEU A 29 11.31 -9.19 -17.22
CA LEU A 29 11.96 -10.04 -18.22
C LEU A 29 11.09 -11.25 -18.61
N ALA A 30 10.41 -11.85 -17.64
CA ALA A 30 9.49 -12.95 -17.89
C ALA A 30 8.27 -12.50 -18.70
N MET A 31 7.75 -11.29 -18.45
CA MET A 31 6.63 -10.72 -19.22
C MET A 31 7.02 -10.45 -20.66
N ASP A 32 8.19 -9.87 -20.91
CA ASP A 32 8.67 -9.57 -22.26
C ASP A 32 8.82 -10.86 -23.09
N LEU A 33 9.38 -11.91 -22.47
CA LEU A 33 9.54 -13.22 -23.09
C LEU A 33 8.17 -13.89 -23.35
N ALA A 34 7.24 -13.77 -22.41
CA ALA A 34 5.89 -14.29 -22.59
C ALA A 34 5.15 -13.60 -23.75
N GLU A 35 5.27 -12.27 -23.85
CA GLU A 35 4.71 -11.49 -24.95
C GLU A 35 5.31 -11.94 -26.29
N GLN A 36 6.63 -12.11 -26.36
CA GLN A 36 7.30 -12.58 -27.57
C GLN A 36 6.79 -13.98 -27.97
N GLN A 37 6.69 -14.92 -27.03
CA GLN A 37 6.18 -16.27 -27.33
C GLN A 37 4.72 -16.27 -27.80
N LEU A 38 3.88 -15.37 -27.25
CA LEU A 38 2.49 -15.22 -27.68
C LEU A 38 2.40 -14.65 -29.11
N ARG A 39 3.23 -13.66 -29.45
CA ARG A 39 3.32 -13.08 -30.80
C ARG A 39 3.84 -14.09 -31.83
N ASP A 40 4.85 -14.86 -31.46
CA ASP A 40 5.50 -15.86 -32.31
C ASP A 40 4.66 -17.15 -32.43
N GLY A 41 3.59 -17.30 -31.64
CA GLY A 41 2.75 -18.50 -31.61
C GLY A 41 3.42 -19.73 -31.00
N THR A 42 4.55 -19.55 -30.30
CA THR A 42 5.34 -20.61 -29.66
C THR A 42 5.04 -20.76 -28.17
N ALA A 43 4.13 -19.94 -27.64
CA ALA A 43 3.68 -19.99 -26.26
C ALA A 43 3.12 -21.35 -25.88
N SER A 44 3.49 -21.82 -24.69
CA SER A 44 2.91 -23.04 -24.12
C SER A 44 1.43 -22.85 -23.77
N SER A 45 0.67 -23.94 -23.78
CA SER A 45 -0.76 -23.92 -23.39
C SER A 45 -0.99 -23.39 -21.97
N GLN A 46 -0.04 -23.67 -21.06
CA GLN A 46 -0.08 -23.15 -19.69
C GLN A 46 0.11 -21.63 -19.65
N LEU A 47 1.04 -21.09 -20.44
CA LEU A 47 1.26 -19.65 -20.53
C LEU A 47 -0.01 -18.94 -21.05
N ILE A 48 -0.57 -19.44 -22.16
CA ILE A 48 -1.80 -18.90 -22.75
C ILE A 48 -2.94 -18.91 -21.74
N THR A 49 -3.14 -20.04 -21.05
CA THR A 49 -4.19 -20.18 -20.03
C THR A 49 -4.02 -19.18 -18.88
N GLU A 50 -2.79 -18.99 -18.40
CA GLU A 50 -2.50 -18.03 -17.32
C GLU A 50 -2.85 -16.59 -17.75
N PHE A 51 -2.45 -16.17 -18.95
CA PHE A 51 -2.79 -14.82 -19.44
C PHE A 51 -4.28 -14.63 -19.69
N VAL A 52 -4.98 -15.65 -20.20
CA VAL A 52 -6.44 -15.60 -20.35
C VAL A 52 -7.14 -15.51 -18.99
N LYS A 53 -6.66 -16.24 -17.97
CA LYS A 53 -7.18 -16.12 -16.60
C LYS A 53 -6.98 -14.71 -16.06
N ARG A 54 -5.77 -14.15 -16.21
CA ARG A 54 -5.46 -12.77 -15.77
C ARG A 54 -6.27 -11.70 -16.49
N GLY A 55 -6.51 -11.88 -17.80
CA GLY A 55 -7.31 -10.95 -18.62
C GLY A 55 -8.82 -11.13 -18.49
N SER A 56 -9.27 -12.19 -17.80
CA SER A 56 -10.70 -12.48 -17.67
C SER A 56 -11.44 -11.40 -16.89
N THR A 57 -12.72 -11.22 -17.20
CA THR A 57 -13.61 -10.29 -16.48
C THR A 57 -13.68 -10.61 -14.99
N LYS A 58 -13.58 -11.89 -14.63
CA LYS A 58 -13.52 -12.36 -13.24
C LYS A 58 -12.31 -11.79 -12.50
N ALA A 59 -11.10 -11.88 -13.09
CA ALA A 59 -9.89 -11.35 -12.47
C ALA A 59 -9.96 -9.83 -12.26
N ARG A 60 -10.61 -9.09 -13.18
CA ARG A 60 -10.84 -7.64 -13.02
C ARG A 60 -11.76 -7.33 -11.84
N VAL A 61 -12.87 -8.05 -11.70
CA VAL A 61 -13.82 -7.87 -10.59
C VAL A 61 -13.18 -8.26 -9.25
N GLU A 62 -12.39 -9.34 -9.22
CA GLU A 62 -11.63 -9.75 -8.02
C GLU A 62 -10.62 -8.68 -7.60
N LYS A 63 -9.91 -8.08 -8.56
CA LYS A 63 -9.00 -6.96 -8.28
C LYS A 63 -9.73 -5.77 -7.67
N GLU A 64 -10.85 -5.36 -8.27
CA GLU A 64 -11.66 -4.24 -7.77
C GLU A 64 -12.22 -4.51 -6.36
N LEU A 65 -12.63 -5.76 -6.10
CA LEU A 65 -13.08 -6.19 -4.77
C LEU A 65 -11.94 -6.07 -3.74
N LEU A 66 -10.74 -6.53 -4.07
CA LEU A 66 -9.57 -6.44 -3.20
C LEU A 66 -9.18 -4.98 -2.92
N GLU A 67 -9.26 -4.10 -3.92
CA GLU A 67 -9.03 -2.66 -3.75
C GLU A 67 -10.05 -2.04 -2.78
N LYS A 68 -11.35 -2.33 -2.97
CA LYS A 68 -12.41 -1.86 -2.07
C LYS A 68 -12.26 -2.40 -0.65
N GLN A 69 -11.84 -3.65 -0.50
CA GLN A 69 -11.58 -4.26 0.81
C GLN A 69 -10.40 -3.58 1.53
N ARG A 70 -9.33 -3.24 0.80
CA ARG A 70 -8.21 -2.46 1.34
C ARG A 70 -8.69 -1.09 1.83
N ASP A 71 -9.50 -0.40 1.04
CA ASP A 71 -10.02 0.93 1.38
C ASP A 71 -10.92 0.88 2.62
N LEU A 72 -11.80 -0.11 2.67
CA LEU A 72 -12.63 -0.36 3.84
C LEU A 72 -11.79 -0.65 5.08
N ALA A 73 -10.73 -1.46 4.95
CA ALA A 73 -9.83 -1.75 6.06
C ALA A 73 -9.08 -0.50 6.54
N ALA A 74 -8.63 0.35 5.62
CA ALA A 74 -8.00 1.63 5.95
C ALA A 74 -8.97 2.58 6.66
N ALA A 75 -10.19 2.74 6.14
CA ALA A 75 -11.22 3.57 6.76
C ALA A 75 -11.61 3.06 8.15
N LYS A 76 -11.71 1.75 8.35
CA LYS A 76 -11.92 1.16 9.68
C LYS A 76 -10.77 1.46 10.63
N ALA A 77 -9.52 1.33 10.17
CA ALA A 77 -8.36 1.65 10.98
C ALA A 77 -8.33 3.14 11.38
N GLU A 78 -8.72 4.04 10.48
CA GLU A 78 -8.86 5.47 10.77
C GLU A 78 -10.00 5.77 11.75
N SER A 79 -11.15 5.10 11.59
CA SER A 79 -12.29 5.24 12.51
C SER A 79 -11.94 4.79 13.93
N ILE A 80 -11.19 3.70 14.08
CA ILE A 80 -10.72 3.22 15.39
C ILE A 80 -9.79 4.27 16.02
N LYS A 81 -8.78 4.74 15.27
CA LYS A 81 -7.88 5.81 15.75
C LYS A 81 -8.60 7.12 16.07
N ALA A 82 -9.69 7.44 15.36
CA ALA A 82 -10.51 8.61 15.64
C ALA A 82 -11.31 8.44 16.94
N ALA A 83 -11.86 7.25 17.19
CA ALA A 83 -12.52 6.92 18.44
C ALA A 83 -11.57 7.03 19.64
N ASP A 84 -10.36 6.45 19.53
CA ASP A 84 -9.34 6.53 20.59
C ASP A 84 -8.98 7.98 20.93
N ARG A 85 -8.80 8.84 19.91
CA ARG A 85 -8.53 10.27 20.09
C ARG A 85 -9.71 11.02 20.72
N LEU A 86 -10.93 10.66 20.36
CA LEU A 86 -12.13 11.26 20.93
C LEU A 86 -12.28 10.88 22.41
N GLU A 87 -12.02 9.62 22.75
CA GLU A 87 -12.00 9.14 24.14
C GLU A 87 -10.96 9.86 24.99
N GLU A 88 -9.79 10.19 24.43
CA GLU A 88 -8.77 10.98 25.13
C GLU A 88 -9.14 12.47 25.29
N LEU A 89 -9.81 13.06 24.30
CA LEU A 89 -10.15 14.48 24.28
C LEU A 89 -11.41 14.80 25.10
N LEU A 90 -12.41 13.92 25.11
CA LEU A 90 -13.66 14.07 25.88
C LEU A 90 -13.42 14.47 27.35
N PRO A 91 -12.63 13.75 28.16
CA PRO A 91 -12.40 14.11 29.56
C PRO A 91 -11.65 15.42 29.71
N LYS A 92 -10.72 15.74 28.80
CA LYS A 92 -9.98 17.01 28.80
C LYS A 92 -10.91 18.19 28.52
N VAL A 93 -11.83 18.04 27.57
CA VAL A 93 -12.84 19.07 27.24
C VAL A 93 -13.82 19.24 28.38
N MET A 94 -14.34 18.15 28.96
CA MET A 94 -15.24 18.22 30.11
C MET A 94 -14.57 18.90 31.31
N LYS A 95 -13.31 18.57 31.62
CA LYS A 95 -12.52 19.23 32.68
C LYS A 95 -12.30 20.72 32.40
N ALA A 96 -12.00 21.09 31.17
CA ALA A 96 -11.82 22.50 30.78
C ALA A 96 -13.14 23.30 30.85
N MET A 97 -14.27 22.70 30.46
CA MET A 97 -15.59 23.31 30.57
C MET A 97 -16.06 23.45 32.01
N GLY A 98 -15.79 22.47 32.87
CA GLY A 98 -16.06 22.55 34.32
C GLY A 98 -15.31 23.69 34.99
N ARG A 99 -13.98 23.79 34.73
CA ARG A 99 -13.14 24.91 35.20
C ARG A 99 -13.66 26.27 34.74
N TYR A 100 -14.10 26.39 33.49
CA TYR A 100 -14.67 27.64 32.98
C TYR A 100 -16.02 28.00 33.63
N ARG A 101 -16.81 27.00 34.03
CA ARG A 101 -18.10 27.20 34.70
C ARG A 101 -17.96 27.62 36.17
N GLY A 102 -16.75 27.56 36.72
CA GLY A 102 -16.49 27.83 38.14
C GLY A 102 -16.78 26.65 39.06
N ASP A 103 -16.95 25.43 38.51
CA ASP A 103 -16.85 24.19 39.29
C ASP A 103 -15.36 23.91 39.53
N ASP A 104 -14.74 24.69 40.41
CA ASP A 104 -13.56 24.24 41.12
C ASP A 104 -14.07 23.38 42.29
N GLU A 105 -14.42 22.12 41.99
CA GLU A 105 -14.26 21.09 43.01
C GLU A 105 -12.77 21.06 43.31
N GLU A 106 -12.36 21.83 44.34
CA GLU A 106 -11.13 21.59 45.06
C GLU A 106 -11.08 20.09 45.30
N GLU A 107 -10.13 19.44 44.64
CA GLU A 107 -9.66 18.11 45.00
C GLU A 107 -9.03 18.30 46.38
N GLY A 108 -9.90 18.31 47.41
CA GLY A 108 -9.52 18.49 48.79
C GLY A 108 -8.49 17.42 49.13
N ASP A 109 -7.30 17.89 49.47
CA ASP A 109 -6.24 17.06 49.99
C ASP A 109 -6.80 16.24 51.16
N PRO A 110 -6.79 14.89 51.13
CA PRO A 110 -7.43 14.07 52.16
C PRO A 110 -6.70 14.09 53.53
N ASP A 111 -5.76 15.01 53.75
CA ASP A 111 -4.81 15.00 54.86
C ASP A 111 -4.82 16.30 55.70
N ASP A 112 -5.98 16.96 55.86
CA ASP A 112 -6.12 18.11 56.78
C ASP A 112 -7.27 17.93 57.78
N ASP A 113 -7.21 16.82 58.54
CA ASP A 113 -7.98 16.63 59.77
C ASP A 113 -7.04 16.75 60.99
N TYR A 114 -7.17 17.87 61.72
CA TYR A 114 -6.54 18.14 63.03
C TYR A 114 -7.27 17.43 64.19
#